data_AF-A0AAV0P8L0-F1
#
_entry.id   AF-A0AAV0P8L0-F1
#
_cell.length_a   1.000
_cell.length_b   1.000
_cell.length_c   1.000
_cell.angle_alpha   90.00
_cell.angle_beta   90.00
_cell.angle_gamma   90.00
#
_symmetry.space_group_name_H-M   'P 1'
#
loop_
_entity.id
_entity.type
_entity.pdbx_description
1 polymer ?
#
loop_
_entity_poly.entity_id
_entity_poly.type
_entity_poly.pdbx_seq_one_letter_code
_entity_poly.pdbx_strand_id
1 'polypeptide(L)'
;MGSPAADEDLPQVLIIRNPPAFTIDGEEQFTSPKFRFLKAFESTLPPHDFLAARARSVRAMLASGGAVVDARVLQFLPELRLIVTTTAGLNQLDLPECRRRGIRIANAGDVYSADVADCAVGLLIDVLRKISASNRYVKQGFWASKGDYPLGSKVNLTNPSSVSLVAAGMCNSGFDKVEIPGIALLGFFRLFKSTSAAGPGFKYKN
;
A
#
# COMPACT_ATOMS: atom_id res chain seq x y z
N MET A 1 -34.29 -22.83 15.56
CA MET A 1 -33.00 -22.96 16.27
C MET A 1 -31.97 -23.42 15.25
N GLY A 2 -31.16 -22.49 14.73
CA GLY A 2 -30.13 -22.78 13.72
C GLY A 2 -28.94 -23.48 14.37
N SER A 3 -28.44 -24.55 13.74
CA SER A 3 -27.32 -25.35 14.23
C SER A 3 -26.02 -24.54 14.26
N PRO A 4 -25.25 -24.54 15.38
CA PRO A 4 -23.98 -23.81 15.51
C PRO A 4 -22.77 -24.45 14.79
N ALA A 5 -22.97 -25.55 14.05
CA ALA A 5 -21.88 -26.33 13.45
C ALA A 5 -21.31 -25.76 12.14
N ALA A 6 -21.95 -24.77 11.51
CA ALA A 6 -21.54 -24.29 10.18
C ALA A 6 -20.33 -23.34 10.18
N ASP A 7 -19.94 -22.80 11.34
CA ASP A 7 -18.90 -21.75 11.45
C ASP A 7 -17.48 -22.31 11.72
N GLU A 8 -17.35 -23.59 12.08
CA GLU A 8 -16.03 -24.19 12.37
C GLU A 8 -15.25 -24.60 11.10
N ASP A 9 -15.92 -24.87 9.98
CA ASP A 9 -15.28 -25.36 8.75
C ASP A 9 -14.88 -24.26 7.76
N LEU A 10 -15.17 -22.99 8.06
CA LEU A 10 -14.87 -21.89 7.14
C LEU A 10 -13.36 -21.63 7.01
N PRO A 11 -12.85 -21.38 5.80
CA PRO A 11 -11.45 -21.02 5.60
C PRO A 11 -11.11 -19.73 6.36
N GLN A 12 -10.01 -19.80 7.10
CA GLN A 12 -9.57 -18.72 7.98
C GLN A 12 -8.68 -17.72 7.25
N VAL A 13 -8.94 -16.44 7.48
CA VAL A 13 -8.17 -15.30 6.99
C VAL A 13 -7.61 -14.53 8.18
N LEU A 14 -6.29 -14.45 8.29
CA LEU A 14 -5.63 -13.74 9.39
C LEU A 14 -5.51 -12.24 9.10
N ILE A 15 -5.80 -11.42 10.09
CA ILE A 15 -5.56 -9.97 10.08
C ILE A 15 -4.68 -9.65 11.30
N ILE A 16 -3.41 -9.32 11.04
CA ILE A 16 -2.44 -9.06 12.13
C ILE A 16 -2.72 -7.71 12.81
N ARG A 17 -3.01 -6.70 12.01
CA ARG A 17 -3.25 -5.32 12.47
C ARG A 17 -4.48 -4.78 11.78
N ASN A 18 -5.30 -4.02 12.52
CA ASN A 18 -6.47 -3.37 11.95
C ASN A 18 -6.05 -2.43 10.79
N PRO A 19 -6.51 -2.65 9.55
CA PRO A 19 -6.26 -1.72 8.46
C PRO A 19 -7.30 -0.59 8.47
N PRO A 20 -6.88 0.67 8.63
CA PRO A 20 -7.81 1.81 8.69
C PRO A 20 -8.73 1.91 7.47
N ALA A 21 -8.26 1.47 6.30
CA ALA A 21 -9.03 1.49 5.05
C ALA A 21 -10.29 0.59 5.07
N PHE A 22 -10.43 -0.31 6.05
CA PHE A 22 -11.59 -1.20 6.20
C PHE A 22 -12.45 -0.84 7.43
N THR A 23 -12.17 0.30 8.06
CA THR A 23 -12.99 0.85 9.14
C THR A 23 -13.69 2.10 8.62
N ILE A 24 -15.01 2.03 8.42
CA ILE A 24 -15.83 3.15 7.94
C ILE A 24 -16.79 3.50 9.08
N ASP A 25 -16.79 4.77 9.50
CA ASP A 25 -17.61 5.27 10.61
C ASP A 25 -17.46 4.47 11.92
N GLY A 26 -16.27 3.88 12.13
CA GLY A 26 -15.98 3.05 13.30
C GLY A 26 -16.43 1.59 13.18
N GLU A 27 -17.08 1.21 12.08
CA GLU A 27 -17.48 -0.17 11.81
C GLU A 27 -16.48 -0.88 10.89
N GLU A 28 -16.09 -2.09 11.29
CA GLU A 28 -15.17 -2.93 10.52
C GLU A 28 -15.91 -3.72 9.45
N GLN A 29 -15.39 -3.69 8.22
CA GLN A 29 -15.99 -4.36 7.07
C GLN A 29 -15.58 -5.84 6.94
N PHE A 30 -15.22 -6.50 8.06
CA PHE A 30 -14.75 -7.89 8.08
C PHE A 30 -15.86 -8.90 8.36
N THR A 31 -16.95 -8.81 7.59
CA THR A 31 -18.08 -9.73 7.70
C THR A 31 -18.25 -10.48 6.40
N SER A 32 -18.15 -11.82 6.43
CA SER A 32 -18.33 -12.65 5.24
C SER A 32 -18.99 -13.97 5.60
N PRO A 33 -19.96 -14.46 4.82
CA PRO A 33 -20.49 -15.81 4.99
C PRO A 33 -19.54 -16.90 4.46
N LYS A 34 -18.43 -16.54 3.81
CA LYS A 34 -17.51 -17.48 3.14
C LYS A 34 -16.19 -17.70 3.88
N PHE A 35 -15.81 -16.77 4.74
CA PHE A 35 -14.51 -16.74 5.39
C PHE A 35 -14.66 -16.31 6.83
N ARG A 36 -13.82 -16.88 7.68
CA ARG A 36 -13.70 -16.45 9.07
C ARG A 36 -12.47 -15.58 9.23
N PHE A 37 -12.64 -14.37 9.74
CA PHE A 37 -11.53 -13.47 10.02
C PHE A 37 -10.97 -13.73 11.42
N LEU A 38 -9.69 -14.05 11.49
CA LEU A 38 -8.93 -14.12 12.74
C LEU A 38 -8.21 -12.80 12.94
N LYS A 39 -8.71 -11.98 13.86
CA LYS A 39 -8.18 -10.64 14.14
C LYS A 39 -7.20 -10.71 15.30
N ALA A 40 -5.90 -10.74 15.00
CA ALA A 40 -4.88 -10.84 16.04
C ALA A 40 -4.83 -9.58 16.93
N PHE A 41 -5.19 -8.42 16.39
CA PHE A 41 -5.19 -7.14 17.09
C PHE A 41 -6.29 -6.98 18.15
N GLU A 42 -7.30 -7.85 18.15
CA GLU A 42 -8.33 -7.91 19.21
C GLU A 42 -7.94 -8.88 20.33
N SER A 43 -6.87 -9.66 20.15
CA SER A 43 -6.48 -10.66 21.14
C SER A 43 -5.81 -10.03 22.35
N THR A 44 -6.14 -10.55 23.53
CA THR A 44 -5.44 -10.26 24.78
C THR A 44 -4.11 -11.03 24.90
N LEU A 45 -3.89 -12.04 24.05
CA LEU A 45 -2.65 -12.80 24.03
C LEU A 45 -1.55 -12.01 23.31
N PRO A 46 -0.27 -12.18 23.71
CA PRO A 46 0.85 -11.73 22.91
C PRO A 46 0.74 -12.27 21.47
N PRO A 47 1.14 -11.49 20.44
CA PRO A 47 0.97 -11.89 19.04
C PRO A 47 1.54 -13.27 18.70
N HIS A 48 2.71 -13.62 19.24
CA HIS A 48 3.33 -14.93 19.00
C HIS A 48 2.49 -16.09 19.56
N ASP A 49 1.93 -15.94 20.76
CA ASP A 49 1.12 -16.98 21.41
C ASP A 49 -0.22 -17.15 20.69
N PHE A 50 -0.82 -16.03 20.25
CA PHE A 50 -2.03 -16.06 19.44
C PHE A 50 -1.81 -16.82 18.13
N LEU A 51 -0.72 -16.50 17.41
CA LEU A 51 -0.39 -17.15 16.14
C LEU A 51 -0.11 -18.65 16.34
N ALA A 52 0.66 -19.01 17.35
CA ALA A 52 0.96 -20.41 17.68
C ALA A 52 -0.30 -21.22 17.99
N ALA A 53 -1.23 -20.63 18.74
CA ALA A 53 -2.45 -21.32 19.16
C ALA A 53 -3.50 -21.43 18.03
N ARG A 54 -3.66 -20.38 17.21
CA ARG A 54 -4.86 -20.23 16.36
C ARG A 54 -4.59 -20.12 14.86
N ALA A 55 -3.35 -19.90 14.43
CA ALA A 55 -3.08 -19.53 13.05
C ALA A 55 -2.57 -20.67 12.14
N ARG A 56 -2.44 -21.91 12.66
CA ARG A 56 -1.89 -23.04 11.89
C ARG A 56 -2.69 -23.39 10.62
N SER A 57 -4.01 -23.23 10.64
CA SER A 57 -4.93 -23.50 9.52
C SER A 57 -5.16 -22.31 8.59
N VAL A 58 -4.52 -21.17 8.84
CA VAL A 58 -4.68 -19.96 8.04
C VAL A 58 -4.11 -20.17 6.64
N ARG A 59 -4.94 -19.97 5.62
CA ARG A 59 -4.54 -20.08 4.21
C ARG A 59 -4.33 -18.74 3.52
N ALA A 60 -4.92 -17.68 4.06
CA ALA A 60 -4.77 -16.33 3.55
C ALA A 60 -4.57 -15.32 4.69
N MET A 61 -3.82 -14.27 4.42
CA MET A 61 -3.55 -13.21 5.37
C MET A 61 -3.72 -11.83 4.73
N LEU A 62 -4.34 -10.91 5.46
CA LEU A 62 -4.38 -9.49 5.15
C LEU A 62 -3.27 -8.78 5.95
N ALA A 63 -2.22 -8.35 5.25
CA ALA A 63 -1.12 -7.59 5.81
C ALA A 63 -1.39 -6.08 5.63
N SER A 64 -1.83 -5.45 6.72
CA SER A 64 -2.01 -4.00 6.82
C SER A 64 -0.66 -3.25 6.87
N GLY A 65 -0.66 -1.98 6.47
CA GLY A 65 0.50 -1.09 6.55
C GLY A 65 1.12 -1.06 7.95
N GLY A 66 2.43 -1.29 8.03
CA GLY A 66 3.19 -1.30 9.28
C GLY A 66 3.20 -2.61 10.06
N ALA A 67 2.57 -3.69 9.56
CA ALA A 67 2.79 -5.04 10.09
C ALA A 67 4.00 -5.68 9.39
N VAL A 68 5.04 -6.02 10.16
CA VAL A 68 6.21 -6.74 9.64
C VAL A 68 5.88 -8.24 9.58
N VAL A 69 6.03 -8.82 8.39
CA VAL A 69 5.78 -10.25 8.13
C VAL A 69 7.10 -10.87 7.70
N ASP A 70 7.91 -11.19 8.69
CA ASP A 70 9.21 -11.83 8.52
C ASP A 70 9.12 -13.37 8.60
N ALA A 71 10.24 -14.06 8.41
CA ALA A 71 10.30 -15.51 8.56
C ALA A 71 9.79 -16.03 9.92
N ARG A 72 9.92 -15.23 11.00
CA ARG A 72 9.47 -15.59 12.36
C ARG A 72 7.95 -15.58 12.47
N VAL A 73 7.27 -14.64 11.81
CA VAL A 73 5.81 -14.66 11.71
C VAL A 73 5.37 -15.81 10.82
N LEU A 74 6.01 -15.97 9.66
CA LEU A 74 5.64 -17.00 8.68
C LEU A 74 5.76 -18.41 9.26
N GLN A 75 6.68 -18.69 10.18
CA GLN A 75 6.81 -20.03 10.79
C GLN A 75 5.54 -20.53 11.49
N PHE A 76 4.69 -19.62 11.98
CA PHE A 76 3.42 -19.97 12.63
C PHE A 76 2.29 -20.25 11.64
N LEU A 77 2.53 -20.02 10.34
CA LEU A 77 1.54 -20.08 9.26
C LEU A 77 1.95 -21.12 8.20
N PRO A 78 2.03 -22.42 8.56
CA PRO A 78 2.52 -23.46 7.66
C PRO A 78 1.63 -23.67 6.43
N GLU A 79 0.32 -23.42 6.55
CA GLU A 79 -0.66 -23.60 5.47
C GLU A 79 -0.92 -22.33 4.65
N LEU A 80 -0.15 -21.25 4.89
CA LEU A 80 -0.35 -19.97 4.21
C LEU A 80 -0.06 -20.09 2.71
N ARG A 81 -0.97 -19.61 1.87
CA ARG A 81 -0.84 -19.64 0.41
C ARG A 81 -0.96 -18.26 -0.24
N LEU A 82 -1.58 -17.30 0.45
CA LEU A 82 -1.84 -15.97 -0.08
C LEU A 82 -1.64 -14.88 0.98
N ILE A 83 -0.91 -13.85 0.61
CA ILE A 83 -0.82 -12.59 1.36
C ILE A 83 -1.45 -11.50 0.49
N VAL A 84 -2.44 -10.80 1.02
CA VAL A 84 -3.02 -9.60 0.42
C VAL A 84 -2.56 -8.41 1.25
N THR A 85 -2.11 -7.34 0.62
CA THR A 85 -1.70 -6.11 1.31
C THR A 85 -2.35 -4.88 0.70
N THR A 86 -2.64 -3.90 1.56
CA THR A 86 -3.22 -2.61 1.19
C THR A 86 -2.17 -1.59 0.78
N THR A 87 -0.88 -1.96 0.75
CA THR A 87 0.21 -1.04 0.41
C THR A 87 0.70 -1.30 -1.01
N ALA A 88 1.24 -0.26 -1.66
CA ALA A 88 1.97 -0.44 -2.91
C ALA A 88 3.32 -1.17 -2.69
N GLY A 89 4.08 -0.72 -1.69
CA GLY A 89 5.35 -1.33 -1.30
C GLY A 89 5.19 -2.67 -0.59
N LEU A 90 6.21 -3.52 -0.71
CA LEU A 90 6.27 -4.87 -0.13
C LEU A 90 7.42 -5.03 0.88
N ASN A 91 8.09 -3.94 1.27
CA ASN A 91 9.30 -3.98 2.12
C ASN A 91 9.06 -4.64 3.49
N GLN A 92 7.83 -4.61 3.96
CA GLN A 92 7.41 -5.25 5.21
C GLN A 92 7.30 -6.78 5.12
N LEU A 93 7.36 -7.37 3.93
CA LEU A 93 7.24 -8.81 3.71
C LEU A 93 8.62 -9.42 3.41
N ASP A 94 8.93 -10.56 4.03
CA ASP A 94 10.06 -11.40 3.65
C ASP A 94 9.76 -12.12 2.32
N LEU A 95 10.00 -11.41 1.21
CA LEU A 95 9.76 -11.92 -0.15
C LEU A 95 10.57 -13.19 -0.48
N PRO A 96 11.86 -13.32 -0.10
CA PRO A 96 12.61 -14.57 -0.27
C PRO A 96 11.92 -15.76 0.40
N GLU A 97 11.50 -15.61 1.66
CA GLU A 97 10.84 -16.69 2.40
C GLU A 97 9.45 -17.02 1.82
N CYS A 98 8.69 -15.99 1.43
CA CYS A 98 7.40 -16.18 0.75
C CYS A 98 7.56 -16.98 -0.54
N ARG A 99 8.58 -16.65 -1.35
CA ARG A 99 8.89 -17.37 -2.59
C ARG A 99 9.31 -18.82 -2.30
N ARG A 100 10.17 -19.05 -1.30
CA ARG A 100 10.63 -20.39 -0.90
C ARG A 100 9.47 -21.30 -0.51
N ARG A 101 8.44 -20.74 0.12
CA ARG A 101 7.22 -21.47 0.55
C ARG A 101 6.12 -21.53 -0.51
N GLY A 102 6.29 -20.88 -1.67
CA GLY A 102 5.26 -20.82 -2.72
C GLY A 102 4.06 -19.93 -2.36
N ILE A 103 4.24 -18.97 -1.44
CA ILE A 103 3.20 -18.03 -1.02
C ILE A 103 3.02 -16.95 -2.10
N ARG A 104 1.78 -16.77 -2.57
CA ARG A 104 1.44 -15.69 -3.51
C ARG A 104 1.19 -14.38 -2.78
N ILE A 105 1.53 -13.27 -3.42
CA ILE A 105 1.38 -11.93 -2.86
C ILE A 105 0.55 -11.09 -3.84
N ALA A 106 -0.49 -10.44 -3.33
CA ALA A 106 -1.30 -9.45 -4.03
C ALA A 106 -1.25 -8.13 -3.27
N ASN A 107 -1.06 -7.03 -3.98
CA ASN A 107 -0.93 -5.69 -3.41
C ASN A 107 -1.87 -4.70 -4.08
N ALA A 108 -2.13 -3.58 -3.42
CA ALA A 108 -2.96 -2.50 -3.94
C ALA A 108 -2.10 -1.43 -4.63
N GLY A 109 -1.10 -1.81 -5.43
CA GLY A 109 -0.14 -0.85 -5.99
C GLY A 109 -0.78 0.18 -6.94
N ASP A 110 -1.61 -0.30 -7.86
CA ASP A 110 -2.05 0.54 -8.98
C ASP A 110 -3.05 1.61 -8.58
N VAL A 111 -3.80 1.40 -7.48
CA VAL A 111 -4.87 2.31 -7.05
C VAL A 111 -4.37 3.65 -6.51
N TYR A 112 -3.10 3.75 -6.10
CA TYR A 112 -2.53 4.98 -5.53
C TYR A 112 -1.72 5.81 -6.53
N SER A 113 -1.53 5.31 -7.76
CA SER A 113 -0.57 5.90 -8.71
C SER A 113 -0.91 7.34 -9.10
N ALA A 114 -2.19 7.62 -9.39
CA ALA A 114 -2.65 8.95 -9.77
C ALA A 114 -2.54 9.94 -8.61
N ASP A 115 -3.03 9.58 -7.43
CA ASP A 115 -2.99 10.43 -6.24
C ASP A 115 -1.55 10.81 -5.85
N VAL A 116 -0.62 9.83 -5.92
CA VAL A 116 0.80 10.08 -5.63
C VAL A 116 1.41 11.03 -6.67
N ALA A 117 1.02 10.92 -7.94
CA ALA A 117 1.47 11.83 -8.99
C ALA A 117 0.97 13.27 -8.74
N ASP A 118 -0.31 13.43 -8.38
CA ASP A 118 -0.90 14.73 -8.07
C ASP A 118 -0.23 15.38 -6.85
N CYS A 119 0.04 14.61 -5.80
CA CYS A 119 0.80 15.08 -4.65
C CYS A 119 2.22 15.52 -5.03
N ALA A 120 2.90 14.77 -5.89
CA ALA A 120 4.25 15.13 -6.33
C ALA A 120 4.28 16.46 -7.09
N VAL A 121 3.33 16.67 -8.00
CA VAL A 121 3.17 17.94 -8.72
C VAL A 121 2.79 19.07 -7.76
N GLY A 122 1.87 18.83 -6.82
CA GLY A 122 1.48 19.80 -5.80
C GLY A 122 2.67 20.26 -4.94
N LEU A 123 3.49 19.32 -4.47
CA LEU A 123 4.70 19.61 -3.68
C LEU A 123 5.76 20.36 -4.48
N LEU A 124 5.95 20.00 -5.76
CA LEU A 124 6.85 20.73 -6.66
C LEU A 124 6.43 22.20 -6.78
N ILE A 125 5.14 22.45 -7.01
CA ILE A 125 4.58 23.82 -7.09
C ILE A 125 4.73 24.53 -5.75
N ASP A 126 4.42 23.86 -4.63
CA ASP A 126 4.55 24.41 -3.28
C ASP A 126 5.97 24.93 -3.00
N VAL A 127 6.98 24.12 -3.31
CA VAL A 127 8.40 24.47 -3.10
C VAL A 127 8.82 25.62 -4.01
N LEU A 128 8.56 25.53 -5.32
CA LEU A 128 9.02 26.54 -6.28
C LEU A 128 8.32 27.88 -6.05
N ARG A 129 7.02 27.87 -5.73
CA ARG A 129 6.24 29.10 -5.47
C ARG A 129 6.22 29.51 -4.00
N LYS A 130 6.87 28.74 -3.14
CA LYS A 130 6.98 28.96 -1.69
C LYS A 130 5.61 29.13 -1.01
N ILE A 131 4.58 28.39 -1.44
CA ILE A 131 3.18 28.61 -1.02
C ILE A 131 3.01 28.35 0.48
N SER A 132 3.44 27.19 0.97
CA SER A 132 3.31 26.81 2.37
C SER A 132 4.15 27.71 3.28
N ALA A 133 5.31 28.16 2.79
CA ALA A 133 6.21 29.05 3.51
C ALA A 133 5.67 30.50 3.59
N SER A 134 5.13 31.04 2.50
CA SER A 134 4.52 32.36 2.48
C SER A 134 3.22 32.40 3.31
N ASN A 135 2.43 31.32 3.29
CA ASN A 135 1.27 31.17 4.17
C ASN A 135 1.65 31.25 5.66
N ARG A 136 2.73 30.57 6.09
CA ARG A 136 3.24 30.70 7.47
C ARG A 136 3.71 32.11 7.79
N TYR A 137 4.39 32.77 6.85
CA TYR A 137 4.88 34.15 6.99
C TYR A 137 3.72 35.14 7.21
N VAL A 138 2.65 35.04 6.42
CA VAL A 138 1.46 35.89 6.57
C VAL A 138 0.73 35.61 7.89
N LYS A 139 0.54 34.33 8.26
CA LYS A 139 -0.10 33.96 9.54
C LYS A 139 0.66 34.46 10.77
N GLN A 140 1.96 34.70 10.65
CA GLN A 140 2.79 35.29 11.71
C GLN A 140 2.73 36.83 11.75
N GLY A 141 1.93 37.47 10.89
CA GLY A 141 1.83 38.93 10.81
C GLY A 141 3.07 39.59 10.21
N PHE A 142 3.99 38.81 9.64
CA PHE A 142 5.26 39.34 9.12
C PHE A 142 5.09 40.15 7.85
N TRP A 143 4.01 39.96 7.10
CA TRP A 143 3.76 40.83 5.97
C TRP A 143 3.53 42.28 6.41
N ALA A 144 2.72 42.49 7.45
CA ALA A 144 2.46 43.82 7.99
C ALA A 144 3.68 44.43 8.71
N SER A 145 4.50 43.60 9.38
CA SER A 145 5.60 44.08 10.24
C SER A 145 6.99 44.05 9.60
N LYS A 146 7.21 43.21 8.59
CA LYS A 146 8.51 43.00 7.93
C LYS A 146 8.47 43.21 6.41
N GLY A 147 7.29 43.47 5.84
CA GLY A 147 7.12 43.72 4.41
C GLY A 147 7.07 42.44 3.57
N ASP A 148 7.36 42.58 2.29
CA ASP A 148 7.09 41.56 1.28
C ASP A 148 7.89 40.25 1.48
N TYR A 149 7.25 39.13 1.12
CA TYR A 149 7.88 37.82 1.13
C TYR A 149 8.72 37.58 -0.13
N PRO A 150 9.90 36.92 -0.05
CA PRO A 150 10.76 36.70 -1.21
C PRO A 150 10.06 35.95 -2.35
N LEU A 151 10.30 36.41 -3.59
CA LEU A 151 9.72 35.80 -4.79
C LEU A 151 10.09 34.31 -4.90
N GLY A 152 9.15 33.54 -5.43
CA GLY A 152 9.35 32.15 -5.84
C GLY A 152 9.97 32.03 -7.22
N SER A 153 10.32 30.81 -7.58
CA SER A 153 10.79 30.46 -8.92
C SER A 153 9.62 30.13 -9.84
N LYS A 154 9.73 30.50 -11.11
CA LYS A 154 8.74 30.13 -12.14
C LYS A 154 8.76 28.62 -12.33
N VAL A 155 7.59 27.98 -12.26
CA VAL A 155 7.43 26.59 -12.66
C VAL A 155 7.26 26.56 -14.18
N ASN A 156 8.18 25.93 -14.91
CA ASN A 156 8.04 25.71 -16.33
C ASN A 156 7.85 24.21 -16.61
N LEU A 157 6.60 23.77 -16.55
CA LEU A 157 6.22 22.38 -16.83
C LEU A 157 6.17 22.06 -18.33
N THR A 158 6.53 22.99 -19.24
CA THR A 158 6.57 22.70 -20.68
C THR A 158 8.00 22.55 -21.20
N ASN A 159 9.01 22.85 -20.38
CA ASN A 159 10.41 22.65 -20.73
C ASN A 159 11.01 21.46 -19.93
N PRO A 160 11.27 20.32 -20.59
CA PRO A 160 11.74 19.10 -19.92
C PRO A 160 13.16 19.20 -19.34
N SER A 161 13.93 20.24 -19.69
CA SER A 161 15.28 20.47 -19.15
C SER A 161 15.29 21.13 -17.75
N SER A 162 14.16 21.66 -17.27
CA SER A 162 14.10 22.42 -16.01
C SER A 162 13.53 21.65 -14.81
N VAL A 163 12.81 20.54 -15.02
CA VAL A 163 12.20 19.76 -13.94
C VAL A 163 12.32 18.27 -14.28
N SER A 164 13.11 17.53 -13.50
CA SER A 164 13.12 16.06 -13.54
C SER A 164 12.43 15.53 -12.30
N LEU A 165 11.23 15.01 -12.45
CA LEU A 165 10.56 14.25 -11.40
C LEU A 165 11.01 12.79 -11.50
N VAL A 166 11.83 12.34 -10.56
CA VAL A 166 12.17 10.91 -10.45
C VAL A 166 11.08 10.23 -9.62
N ALA A 167 10.01 9.80 -10.29
CA ALA A 167 9.11 8.81 -9.73
C ALA A 167 9.74 7.43 -9.95
N ALA A 168 10.46 6.92 -8.94
CA ALA A 168 10.94 5.54 -8.96
C ALA A 168 9.72 4.62 -8.80
N GLY A 169 9.14 4.21 -9.94
CA GLY A 169 7.94 3.38 -9.99
C GLY A 169 8.17 2.03 -9.30
N MET A 170 7.45 1.80 -8.21
CA MET A 170 7.13 0.46 -7.73
C MET A 170 5.63 0.22 -7.93
N CYS A 171 5.18 0.20 -9.19
CA CYS A 171 3.86 -0.29 -9.56
C CYS A 171 4.05 -1.49 -10.49
N ASN A 172 3.48 -2.62 -10.08
CA ASN A 172 3.76 -3.95 -10.65
C ASN A 172 2.89 -4.24 -11.88
N SER A 173 1.96 -3.35 -12.22
CA SER A 173 1.21 -3.35 -13.46
C SER A 173 1.67 -2.17 -14.30
N GLY A 174 1.82 -2.40 -15.60
CA GLY A 174 2.34 -1.41 -16.54
C GLY A 174 1.70 -0.04 -16.32
N PHE A 175 2.55 0.99 -16.27
CA PHE A 175 2.12 2.34 -16.60
C PHE A 175 1.55 2.29 -18.02
N ASP A 176 0.24 2.22 -18.16
CA ASP A 176 -0.39 2.92 -19.27
C ASP A 176 -0.01 4.39 -19.05
N LYS A 177 0.86 4.88 -19.96
CA LYS A 177 1.41 6.23 -20.00
C LYS A 177 0.49 7.26 -19.34
N VAL A 178 0.87 7.75 -18.17
CA VAL A 178 0.40 9.06 -17.71
C VAL A 178 1.22 10.10 -18.48
N GLU A 179 0.81 10.37 -19.73
CA GLU A 179 1.30 11.51 -20.50
C GLU A 179 0.64 12.77 -19.94
N ILE A 180 1.32 13.45 -19.01
CA ILE A 180 0.99 14.84 -18.67
C ILE A 180 1.73 15.71 -19.69
N PRO A 181 1.03 16.41 -20.60
CA PRO A 181 1.67 17.22 -21.63
C PRO A 181 2.65 18.22 -21.01
N GLY A 182 3.95 18.09 -21.32
CA GLY A 182 5.02 18.97 -20.86
C GLY A 182 5.95 18.39 -19.78
N ILE A 183 5.54 17.36 -19.03
CA ILE A 183 6.40 16.75 -18.00
C ILE A 183 7.18 15.59 -18.62
N ALA A 184 8.51 15.72 -18.76
CA ALA A 184 9.37 14.58 -19.02
C ALA A 184 9.61 13.81 -17.72
N LEU A 185 8.84 12.74 -17.52
CA LEU A 185 9.17 11.71 -16.53
C LEU A 185 10.41 10.95 -17.03
N LEU A 186 11.57 11.20 -16.44
CA LEU A 186 12.76 10.38 -16.68
C LEU A 186 12.58 9.05 -15.92
N GLY A 187 11.83 8.13 -16.52
CA GLY A 187 11.66 6.77 -16.00
C GLY A 187 12.99 6.04 -16.05
N PHE A 188 13.61 5.79 -14.89
CA PHE A 188 14.77 4.90 -14.79
C PHE A 188 14.30 3.46 -15.01
N PHE A 189 14.26 3.00 -16.27
CA PHE A 189 14.09 1.59 -16.60
C PHE A 189 15.43 0.87 -16.41
N ARG A 190 15.64 0.21 -15.27
CA ARG A 190 16.68 -0.81 -15.13
C ARG A 190 16.17 -2.05 -14.39
N LEU A 191 15.74 -3.01 -15.21
CA LEU A 191 15.74 -4.46 -15.01
C LEU A 191 15.25 -5.02 -13.67
N PHE A 192 13.96 -5.41 -13.64
CA PHE A 192 13.54 -6.72 -13.12
C PHE A 192 12.33 -7.20 -13.94
N LYS A 193 12.60 -7.97 -15.02
CA LYS A 193 11.57 -8.87 -15.56
C LYS A 193 11.36 -9.95 -14.50
N SER A 194 10.31 -9.82 -13.68
CA SER A 194 9.78 -10.98 -12.97
C SER A 194 9.18 -11.89 -14.03
N THR A 195 9.82 -13.03 -14.26
CA THR A 195 9.29 -14.13 -15.06
C THR A 195 8.02 -14.64 -14.39
N SER A 196 6.88 -14.07 -14.76
CA SER A 196 5.59 -14.74 -14.62
C SER A 196 5.53 -15.81 -15.70
N ALA A 197 5.90 -17.03 -15.34
CA ALA A 197 5.48 -18.20 -16.08
C ALA A 197 3.97 -18.38 -15.81
N ALA A 198 3.15 -17.68 -16.59
CA ALA A 198 1.72 -17.90 -16.65
C ALA A 198 1.47 -19.26 -17.32
N GLY A 199 1.10 -20.27 -16.54
CA GLY A 199 0.33 -21.40 -17.04
C GLY A 199 -1.07 -20.92 -17.48
N PRO A 200 -1.68 -21.53 -18.50
CA PRO A 200 -2.90 -21.00 -19.10
C PRO A 200 -4.13 -21.27 -18.23
N GLY A 201 -4.97 -20.24 -18.10
CA GLY A 201 -6.40 -20.41 -17.86
C GLY A 201 -6.93 -19.87 -16.54
N PHE A 202 -7.38 -18.61 -16.54
CA PHE A 202 -8.74 -18.23 -16.12
C PHE A 202 -8.97 -16.75 -16.48
N LYS A 203 -9.82 -16.49 -17.47
CA LYS A 203 -10.34 -15.15 -17.77
C LYS A 203 -11.69 -15.00 -17.09
N TYR A 204 -11.84 -14.00 -16.22
CA TYR A 204 -13.18 -13.53 -15.84
C TYR A 204 -13.75 -12.76 -17.04
N LYS A 205 -14.90 -13.22 -17.55
CA LYS A 205 -15.77 -12.44 -18.44
C LYS A 205 -16.63 -11.53 -17.56
N ASN A 206 -16.78 -10.28 -18.00
CA ASN A 206 -17.80 -9.35 -17.51
C ASN A 206 -19.21 -9.93 -17.66
#